data_AF-A0A9X3WDK1-F1
#
_entry.id   AF-A0A9X3WDK1-F1
#
_cell.length_a   1.000
_cell.length_b   1.000
_cell.length_c   1.000
_cell.angle_alpha   90.00
_cell.angle_beta   90.00
_cell.angle_gamma   90.00
#
_symmetry.space_group_name_H-M   'P 1'
#
loop_
_entity.id
_entity.type
_entity.pdbx_description
1 polymer ?
#
loop_
_entity_poly.entity_id
_entity_poly.type
_entity_poly.pdbx_seq_one_letter_code
_entity_poly.pdbx_strand_id
1 'polypeptide(L)'
;MKKWVKLFFFTMIISIIPVVITSCVGANEENNEEQRNNSNEGNAETTPSNQNGENNASQSNSNDQTTNDQSRTEQEDPIVWGVDSASYTTVNLLQCVTSNYGNPQVWGRYLGTKEGISAGLDQQEVELLQDNNIEILPIYNHVENLTGYEKGVNEAESAISMAEDLGIPAGVAIFVDAEPIYPVDSAFIQGWYDTINASDYVAGLYGVFEPDSNLSNAFNAISNEAKKNTIIWSAYPKTQITTKENAPSYQPEGPENFKLYGWQYGIEAETCNIDTNLFKEEMIKYLW
;
A
#
# COMPACT_ATOMS: atom_id res chain seq x y z
N MET A 1 -42.17 -3.13 5.98
CA MET A 1 -40.75 -2.72 5.93
C MET A 1 -39.99 -3.70 5.05
N LYS A 2 -39.77 -3.34 3.77
CA LYS A 2 -38.95 -4.12 2.83
C LYS A 2 -37.81 -3.20 2.39
N LYS A 3 -36.58 -3.51 2.80
CA LYS A 3 -35.37 -2.83 2.34
C LYS A 3 -35.13 -3.21 0.89
N TRP A 4 -35.02 -2.21 0.03
CA TRP A 4 -34.61 -2.37 -1.36
C TRP A 4 -33.08 -2.40 -1.39
N VAL A 5 -32.51 -3.51 -1.83
CA VAL A 5 -31.11 -3.59 -2.23
C VAL A 5 -31.05 -3.09 -3.67
N LYS A 6 -30.38 -1.95 -3.90
CA LYS A 6 -30.03 -1.51 -5.25
C LYS A 6 -28.76 -2.22 -5.66
N LEU A 7 -28.91 -3.19 -6.57
CA LEU A 7 -27.82 -3.82 -7.30
C LEU A 7 -27.41 -2.85 -8.42
N PHE A 8 -26.21 -2.27 -8.33
CA PHE A 8 -25.67 -1.44 -9.41
C PHE A 8 -24.91 -2.33 -10.40
N PHE A 9 -25.41 -2.37 -11.63
CA PHE A 9 -24.77 -3.04 -12.75
C PHE A 9 -23.71 -2.10 -13.34
N PHE A 10 -22.47 -2.57 -13.39
CA PHE A 10 -21.38 -1.93 -14.12
C PHE A 10 -21.60 -2.19 -15.62
N THR A 11 -21.87 -1.15 -16.40
CA THR A 11 -21.98 -1.28 -17.87
C THR A 11 -20.63 -0.94 -18.49
N MET A 12 -19.83 -1.96 -18.77
CA MET A 12 -18.60 -1.84 -19.54
C MET A 12 -18.95 -1.69 -21.02
N ILE A 13 -18.71 -0.52 -21.61
CA ILE A 13 -18.85 -0.30 -23.06
C ILE A 13 -17.58 -0.83 -23.72
N ILE A 14 -17.66 -2.02 -24.32
CA ILE A 14 -16.58 -2.60 -25.12
C ILE A 14 -16.53 -1.86 -26.46
N SER A 15 -15.54 -0.97 -26.61
CA SER A 15 -15.20 -0.38 -27.91
C SER A 15 -14.32 -1.37 -28.69
N ILE A 16 -14.87 -1.95 -29.75
CA ILE A 16 -14.15 -2.87 -30.64
C ILE A 16 -13.30 -2.03 -31.60
N ILE A 17 -12.00 -1.94 -31.35
CA ILE A 17 -11.02 -1.39 -32.31
C ILE A 17 -10.47 -2.56 -33.15
N PRO A 18 -10.51 -2.47 -34.50
CA PRO A 18 -9.92 -3.50 -35.34
C PRO A 18 -8.38 -3.42 -35.30
N VAL A 19 -7.75 -4.49 -34.79
CA VAL A 19 -6.31 -4.70 -34.84
C VAL A 19 -5.90 -5.07 -36.26
N VAL A 20 -5.06 -4.25 -36.88
CA VAL A 20 -4.37 -4.56 -38.15
C VAL A 20 -3.05 -5.26 -37.80
N ILE A 21 -2.99 -6.57 -38.06
CA ILE A 21 -1.77 -7.36 -37.92
C ILE A 21 -0.89 -7.10 -39.14
N THR A 22 0.30 -6.51 -38.93
CA THR A 22 1.38 -6.52 -39.91
C THR A 22 2.54 -7.32 -39.33
N SER A 23 2.82 -8.46 -39.98
CA SER A 23 3.91 -9.36 -39.66
C SER A 23 5.25 -8.81 -40.16
N CYS A 24 6.30 -8.88 -39.34
CA CYS A 24 7.67 -9.01 -39.83
C CYS A 24 8.43 -10.06 -39.01
N VAL A 25 9.06 -10.96 -39.76
CA VAL A 25 9.84 -12.13 -39.36
C VAL A 25 11.33 -11.78 -39.32
N GLY A 26 12.07 -12.44 -38.42
CA GLY A 26 13.53 -12.58 -38.45
C GLY A 26 14.19 -12.09 -37.16
N ALA A 27 15.19 -12.72 -36.56
CA ALA A 27 15.83 -14.02 -36.73
C ALA A 27 16.63 -14.29 -35.44
N ASN A 28 16.72 -15.55 -35.03
CA ASN A 28 17.58 -16.01 -33.93
C ASN A 28 19.05 -15.76 -34.24
N GLU A 29 19.83 -15.44 -33.22
CA GLU A 29 21.17 -16.03 -33.06
C GLU A 29 21.45 -16.24 -31.55
N GLU A 30 21.51 -17.52 -31.17
CA GLU A 30 22.09 -18.01 -29.94
C GLU A 30 23.61 -17.82 -29.97
N ASN A 31 24.22 -17.54 -28.82
CA ASN A 31 25.54 -18.08 -28.53
C ASN A 31 25.69 -18.40 -27.04
N ASN A 32 26.21 -19.61 -26.86
CA ASN A 32 26.37 -20.38 -25.64
C ASN A 32 27.47 -19.87 -24.71
N GLU A 33 27.27 -20.21 -23.43
CA GLU A 33 28.19 -20.81 -22.46
C GLU A 33 29.68 -20.40 -22.48
N GLU A 34 30.21 -19.98 -21.34
CA GLU A 34 31.03 -20.91 -20.54
C GLU A 34 31.23 -20.45 -19.09
N GLN A 35 31.12 -21.43 -18.20
CA GLN A 35 31.42 -21.42 -16.77
C GLN A 35 32.94 -21.32 -16.49
N ARG A 36 33.30 -20.86 -15.28
CA ARG A 36 34.29 -21.46 -14.36
C ARG A 36 34.36 -20.62 -13.07
N ASN A 37 33.87 -21.12 -11.93
CA ASN A 37 34.53 -21.99 -10.94
C ASN A 37 35.78 -21.41 -10.26
N ASN A 38 35.65 -21.04 -8.99
CA ASN A 38 36.35 -21.60 -7.80
C ASN A 38 36.27 -20.57 -6.65
N SER A 39 35.52 -20.83 -5.58
CA SER A 39 35.92 -21.61 -4.40
C SER A 39 37.20 -21.10 -3.72
N ASN A 40 37.04 -20.53 -2.51
CA ASN A 40 37.85 -21.01 -1.40
C ASN A 40 37.18 -20.73 -0.05
N GLU A 41 37.03 -21.82 0.70
CA GLU A 41 36.67 -21.88 2.11
C GLU A 41 37.77 -21.30 3.00
N GLY A 42 37.42 -20.87 4.21
CA GLY A 42 38.36 -20.38 5.20
C GLY A 42 37.73 -20.22 6.58
N ASN A 43 37.31 -21.34 7.14
CA ASN A 43 36.84 -21.54 8.51
C ASN A 43 37.92 -21.17 9.56
N ALA A 44 37.54 -20.53 10.67
CA ALA A 44 38.24 -20.66 11.96
C ALA A 44 37.40 -20.08 13.11
N GLU A 45 36.76 -20.98 13.85
CA GLU A 45 36.33 -20.79 15.25
C GLU A 45 37.50 -20.34 16.14
N THR A 46 37.20 -19.57 17.19
CA THR A 46 37.79 -19.76 18.53
C THR A 46 36.97 -19.01 19.59
N THR A 47 36.31 -19.78 20.46
CA THR A 47 35.96 -19.46 21.87
C THR A 47 36.92 -20.35 22.71
N PRO A 48 37.30 -20.11 23.99
CA PRO A 48 36.37 -19.72 25.07
C PRO A 48 36.89 -19.00 26.36
N SER A 49 35.92 -18.69 27.23
CA SER A 49 35.94 -18.79 28.71
C SER A 49 36.40 -17.62 29.60
N ASN A 50 35.45 -17.09 30.41
CA ASN A 50 35.43 -17.13 31.91
C ASN A 50 34.31 -16.18 32.42
N GLN A 51 33.22 -16.62 33.05
CA GLN A 51 33.01 -17.11 34.44
C GLN A 51 33.23 -16.12 35.60
N ASN A 52 32.09 -15.83 36.27
CA ASN A 52 31.80 -15.80 37.73
C ASN A 52 31.84 -14.51 38.57
N GLY A 53 30.78 -14.37 39.38
CA GLY A 53 30.73 -13.66 40.68
C GLY A 53 29.54 -12.68 40.82
N GLU A 54 28.30 -13.11 41.05
CA GLU A 54 27.61 -13.33 42.34
C GLU A 54 27.40 -12.10 43.29
N ASN A 55 26.11 -11.82 43.52
CA ASN A 55 25.40 -11.53 44.79
C ASN A 55 25.70 -10.24 45.59
N ASN A 56 24.68 -9.38 45.74
CA ASN A 56 23.98 -9.24 47.02
C ASN A 56 22.70 -8.40 46.96
N ALA A 57 21.67 -8.94 47.63
CA ALA A 57 20.40 -8.31 47.90
C ALA A 57 20.49 -7.37 49.11
N SER A 58 19.70 -6.30 49.12
CA SER A 58 19.19 -5.70 50.36
C SER A 58 17.81 -5.11 50.13
N GLN A 59 16.89 -5.55 50.98
CA GLN A 59 15.50 -5.13 51.09
C GLN A 59 15.41 -3.67 51.55
N SER A 60 14.43 -2.93 51.03
CA SER A 60 13.81 -1.82 51.75
C SER A 60 12.30 -1.82 51.48
N ASN A 61 11.55 -1.75 52.57
CA ASN A 61 10.09 -1.76 52.61
C ASN A 61 9.49 -0.42 52.17
N SER A 62 8.40 -0.55 51.39
CA SER A 62 7.14 0.19 51.37
C SER A 62 7.01 1.53 52.11
N ASN A 63 6.68 2.57 51.34
CA ASN A 63 5.46 3.40 51.43
C ASN A 63 5.80 4.88 51.17
N ASP A 64 5.54 5.34 49.94
CA ASP A 64 4.85 6.62 49.79
C ASP A 64 4.00 6.59 48.51
N GLN A 65 2.68 6.58 48.71
CA GLN A 65 1.69 6.76 47.65
C GLN A 65 1.58 8.26 47.37
N THR A 66 2.09 8.69 46.23
CA THR A 66 1.51 9.84 45.50
C THR A 66 1.41 9.44 44.05
N THR A 67 0.30 8.80 43.71
CA THR A 67 -0.14 8.59 42.32
C THR A 67 -0.51 9.94 41.72
N ASN A 68 0.45 10.58 41.06
CA ASN A 68 0.14 11.56 40.01
C ASN A 68 -0.31 10.75 38.80
N ASP A 69 -1.61 10.43 38.79
CA ASP A 69 -2.30 9.94 37.60
C ASP A 69 -2.45 11.13 36.63
N GLN A 70 -1.35 11.44 35.94
CA GLN A 70 -1.42 12.25 34.73
C GLN A 70 -2.01 11.34 33.66
N SER A 71 -3.34 11.39 33.57
CA SER A 71 -4.11 11.16 32.36
C SER A 71 -3.32 11.71 31.17
N ARG A 72 -2.61 10.80 30.49
CA ARG A 72 -2.01 11.04 29.20
C ARG A 72 -3.20 11.02 28.26
N THR A 73 -3.75 12.21 27.97
CA THR A 73 -4.60 12.39 26.80
C THR A 73 -3.84 11.79 25.63
N GLU A 74 -4.32 10.67 25.11
CA GLU A 74 -3.86 10.11 23.84
C GLU A 74 -4.05 11.23 22.83
N GLN A 75 -2.94 11.86 22.46
CA GLN A 75 -2.93 12.85 21.40
C GLN A 75 -3.17 12.04 20.13
N GLU A 76 -4.39 12.14 19.59
CA GLU A 76 -4.73 11.49 18.33
C GLU A 76 -3.70 11.89 17.26
N ASP A 77 -3.21 10.90 16.52
CA ASP A 77 -2.24 11.11 15.45
C ASP A 77 -2.80 12.15 14.46
N PRO A 78 -2.02 13.17 14.05
CA PRO A 78 -2.49 14.15 13.09
C PRO A 78 -2.97 13.50 11.80
N ILE A 79 -4.07 14.01 11.25
CA ILE A 79 -4.67 13.51 10.02
C ILE A 79 -4.28 14.40 8.85
N VAL A 80 -3.77 13.79 7.79
CA VAL A 80 -3.43 14.46 6.53
C VAL A 80 -4.48 14.14 5.46
N TRP A 81 -4.72 15.10 4.58
CA TRP A 81 -5.65 14.96 3.47
C TRP A 81 -4.88 14.74 2.17
N GLY A 82 -5.36 13.81 1.34
CA GLY A 82 -4.78 13.49 0.06
C GLY A 82 -5.82 13.00 -0.93
N VAL A 83 -5.34 12.65 -2.11
CA VAL A 83 -6.17 12.19 -3.23
C VAL A 83 -5.52 10.99 -3.88
N ASP A 84 -6.25 10.29 -4.74
CA ASP A 84 -5.66 9.35 -5.69
C ASP A 84 -6.36 9.50 -7.04
N SER A 85 -5.69 9.06 -8.11
CA SER A 85 -6.26 9.15 -9.46
C SER A 85 -5.79 8.03 -10.37
N ALA A 86 -6.73 7.43 -11.09
CA ALA A 86 -6.45 6.53 -12.21
C ALA A 86 -5.82 7.24 -13.40
N SER A 87 -6.22 8.50 -13.64
CA SER A 87 -5.65 9.34 -14.68
C SER A 87 -4.27 9.89 -14.29
N TYR A 88 -3.43 10.15 -15.30
CA TYR A 88 -2.13 10.80 -15.13
C TYR A 88 -2.27 12.21 -14.54
N THR A 89 -1.44 12.53 -13.55
CA THR A 89 -1.42 13.83 -12.88
C THR A 89 -0.69 14.84 -13.74
N THR A 90 -1.46 15.57 -14.52
CA THR A 90 -0.95 16.74 -15.24
C THR A 90 -0.96 17.97 -14.33
N VAL A 91 -0.22 19.01 -14.71
CA VAL A 91 -0.31 20.35 -14.08
C VAL A 91 -1.76 20.83 -14.02
N ASN A 92 -2.57 20.54 -15.05
CA ASN A 92 -3.98 20.94 -15.09
C ASN A 92 -4.82 20.17 -14.06
N LEU A 93 -4.58 18.86 -13.89
CA LEU A 93 -5.29 18.06 -12.90
C LEU A 93 -4.91 18.53 -11.48
N LEU A 94 -3.61 18.70 -11.22
CA LEU A 94 -3.13 19.25 -9.95
C LEU A 94 -3.77 20.61 -9.65
N GLN A 95 -3.76 21.54 -10.61
CA GLN A 95 -4.39 22.85 -10.45
C GLN A 95 -5.91 22.76 -10.24
N CYS A 96 -6.58 21.82 -10.91
CA CYS A 96 -8.00 21.55 -10.70
C CYS A 96 -8.26 21.17 -9.24
N VAL A 97 -7.49 20.22 -8.71
CA VAL A 97 -7.62 19.75 -7.32
C VAL A 97 -7.34 20.88 -6.33
N THR A 98 -6.23 21.60 -6.48
CA THR A 98 -5.88 22.69 -5.55
C THR A 98 -6.90 23.83 -5.55
N SER A 99 -7.56 24.09 -6.68
CA SER A 99 -8.52 25.20 -6.80
C SER A 99 -9.93 24.83 -6.33
N ASN A 100 -10.32 23.56 -6.40
CA ASN A 100 -11.70 23.12 -6.13
C ASN A 100 -11.85 22.29 -4.85
N TYR A 101 -10.80 21.57 -4.44
CA TYR A 101 -10.84 20.63 -3.33
C TYR A 101 -9.84 20.98 -2.21
N GLY A 102 -8.68 21.55 -2.55
CA GLY A 102 -7.65 21.94 -1.59
C GLY A 102 -6.29 21.31 -1.92
N ASN A 103 -5.28 21.65 -1.14
CA ASN A 103 -3.90 21.19 -1.37
C ASN A 103 -3.69 19.78 -0.78
N PRO A 104 -3.49 18.75 -1.62
CA PRO A 104 -3.20 17.40 -1.15
C PRO A 104 -1.78 17.33 -0.59
N GLN A 105 -1.60 16.52 0.45
CA GLN A 105 -0.27 16.14 0.96
C GLN A 105 0.17 14.77 0.45
N VAL A 106 -0.77 13.95 -0.01
CA VAL A 106 -0.55 12.61 -0.54
C VAL A 106 -1.29 12.48 -1.87
N TRP A 107 -0.66 11.85 -2.85
CA TRP A 107 -1.28 11.46 -4.11
C TRP A 107 -1.05 9.97 -4.42
N GLY A 108 -2.12 9.18 -4.44
CA GLY A 108 -2.09 7.78 -4.84
C GLY A 108 -1.95 7.61 -6.34
N ARG A 109 -0.91 6.90 -6.78
CA ARG A 109 -0.56 6.73 -8.19
C ARG A 109 -0.06 5.32 -8.50
N TYR A 110 -0.37 4.85 -9.70
CA TYR A 110 -0.12 3.47 -10.11
C TYR A 110 1.31 3.29 -10.60
N LEU A 111 1.96 2.19 -10.19
CA LEU A 111 3.31 1.83 -10.61
C LEU A 111 3.42 1.61 -12.12
N GLY A 112 2.35 1.10 -12.75
CA GLY A 112 2.33 0.75 -14.16
C GLY A 112 1.02 1.12 -14.83
N THR A 113 1.08 1.23 -16.16
CA THR A 113 -0.12 1.48 -16.98
C THR A 113 -0.89 0.18 -17.16
N LYS A 114 -2.18 0.21 -16.78
CA LYS A 114 -3.15 -0.84 -17.09
C LYS A 114 -4.14 -0.28 -18.11
N GLU A 115 -4.04 -0.75 -19.36
CA GLU A 115 -4.77 -0.18 -20.49
C GLU A 115 -6.28 -0.04 -20.22
N GLY A 116 -6.81 1.17 -20.42
CA GLY A 116 -8.21 1.49 -20.18
C GLY A 116 -8.63 1.58 -18.70
N ILE A 117 -7.71 1.36 -17.76
CA ILE A 117 -7.97 1.36 -16.31
C ILE A 117 -7.17 2.46 -15.61
N SER A 118 -5.83 2.44 -15.71
CA SER A 118 -4.95 3.40 -15.02
C SER A 118 -3.75 3.79 -15.87
N ALA A 119 -3.32 5.05 -15.73
CA ALA A 119 -2.03 5.52 -16.22
C ALA A 119 -0.95 5.24 -15.16
N GLY A 120 0.16 4.64 -15.57
CA GLY A 120 1.32 4.43 -14.73
C GLY A 120 2.12 5.72 -14.50
N LEU A 121 2.82 5.77 -13.37
CA LEU A 121 3.79 6.82 -13.05
C LEU A 121 4.93 6.85 -14.06
N ASP A 122 5.48 8.04 -14.26
CA ASP A 122 6.78 8.25 -14.88
C ASP A 122 7.55 9.36 -14.14
N GLN A 123 8.81 9.56 -14.51
CA GLN A 123 9.68 10.52 -13.84
C GLN A 123 9.15 11.96 -13.92
N GLN A 124 8.42 12.33 -14.99
CA GLN A 124 7.88 13.69 -15.12
C GLN A 124 6.73 13.93 -14.13
N GLU A 125 5.89 12.92 -13.92
CA GLU A 125 4.83 12.96 -12.91
C GLU A 125 5.40 13.02 -11.50
N VAL A 126 6.44 12.22 -11.23
CA VAL A 126 7.14 12.20 -9.94
C VAL A 126 7.72 13.58 -9.62
N GLU A 127 8.45 14.18 -10.55
CA GLU A 127 9.00 15.53 -10.40
C GLU A 127 7.90 16.56 -10.13
N LEU A 128 6.79 16.49 -10.89
CA LEU A 128 5.66 17.40 -10.67
C LEU A 128 5.10 17.30 -9.24
N LEU A 129 4.89 16.08 -8.72
CA LEU A 129 4.32 15.88 -7.39
C LEU A 129 5.30 16.32 -6.30
N GLN A 130 6.58 15.92 -6.39
CA GLN A 130 7.60 16.23 -5.40
C GLN A 130 7.97 17.72 -5.36
N ASP A 131 8.03 18.40 -6.52
CA ASP A 131 8.24 19.86 -6.59
C ASP A 131 7.10 20.64 -5.90
N ASN A 132 5.93 20.03 -5.76
CA ASN A 132 4.78 20.58 -5.04
C ASN A 132 4.67 20.08 -3.59
N ASN A 133 5.68 19.36 -3.07
CA ASN A 133 5.72 18.77 -1.73
C ASN A 133 4.54 17.82 -1.48
N ILE A 134 4.24 16.99 -2.48
CA ILE A 134 3.20 15.97 -2.40
C ILE A 134 3.87 14.61 -2.38
N GLU A 135 3.60 13.85 -1.33
CA GLU A 135 4.08 12.48 -1.17
C GLU A 135 3.32 11.54 -2.10
N ILE A 136 4.01 10.60 -2.73
CA ILE A 136 3.44 9.64 -3.66
C ILE A 136 3.13 8.35 -2.91
N LEU A 137 1.89 7.86 -3.04
CA LEU A 137 1.46 6.55 -2.55
C LEU A 137 1.45 5.57 -3.73
N PRO A 138 2.41 4.63 -3.83
CA PRO A 138 2.52 3.71 -4.95
C PRO A 138 1.48 2.57 -4.91
N ILE A 139 0.79 2.35 -6.02
CA ILE A 139 -0.31 1.38 -6.15
C ILE A 139 0.03 0.34 -7.23
N TYR A 140 -0.13 -0.93 -6.90
CA TYR A 140 -0.02 -2.05 -7.82
C TYR A 140 -1.40 -2.64 -8.11
N ASN A 141 -1.87 -2.54 -9.36
CA ASN A 141 -3.21 -3.00 -9.79
C ASN A 141 -3.21 -3.99 -10.98
N HIS A 142 -2.07 -4.62 -11.26
CA HIS A 142 -1.92 -5.56 -12.37
C HIS A 142 -2.47 -6.98 -12.07
N VAL A 143 -3.16 -7.15 -10.93
CA VAL A 143 -3.77 -8.40 -10.49
C VAL A 143 -5.30 -8.27 -10.35
N GLU A 144 -6.03 -9.29 -10.82
CA GLU A 144 -7.52 -9.35 -10.71
C GLU A 144 -8.01 -10.60 -9.97
N ASN A 145 -7.07 -11.41 -9.48
CA ASN A 145 -7.37 -12.59 -8.69
C ASN A 145 -6.25 -12.74 -7.66
N LEU A 146 -6.58 -12.49 -6.40
CA LEU A 146 -5.68 -12.46 -5.26
C LEU A 146 -5.78 -13.80 -4.49
N THR A 147 -5.67 -14.93 -5.18
CA THR A 147 -5.72 -16.27 -4.57
C THR A 147 -4.45 -17.06 -4.83
N GLY A 148 -4.00 -17.78 -3.79
CA GLY A 148 -2.81 -18.62 -3.82
C GLY A 148 -1.49 -17.91 -3.48
N TYR A 149 -0.67 -18.59 -2.69
CA TYR A 149 0.61 -18.08 -2.19
C TYR A 149 1.60 -17.73 -3.31
N GLU A 150 1.87 -18.67 -4.22
CA GLU A 150 2.79 -18.47 -5.35
C GLU A 150 2.36 -17.29 -6.24
N LYS A 151 1.05 -17.04 -6.34
CA LYS A 151 0.58 -15.87 -7.06
C LYS A 151 0.90 -14.59 -6.29
N GLY A 152 0.68 -14.55 -4.98
CA GLY A 152 1.09 -13.43 -4.13
C GLY A 152 2.58 -13.10 -4.27
N VAL A 153 3.42 -14.14 -4.33
CA VAL A 153 4.87 -14.00 -4.57
C VAL A 153 5.16 -13.35 -5.94
N ASN A 154 4.64 -13.92 -7.03
CA ASN A 154 4.91 -13.43 -8.39
C ASN A 154 4.42 -11.98 -8.61
N GLU A 155 3.27 -11.63 -8.05
CA GLU A 155 2.71 -10.28 -8.17
C GLU A 155 3.53 -9.28 -7.33
N ALA A 156 4.03 -9.68 -6.16
CA ALA A 156 4.94 -8.86 -5.36
C ALA A 156 6.29 -8.65 -6.05
N GLU A 157 6.89 -9.68 -6.63
CA GLU A 157 8.13 -9.54 -7.44
C GLU A 157 7.93 -8.58 -8.61
N SER A 158 6.79 -8.66 -9.28
CA SER A 158 6.44 -7.74 -10.37
C SER A 158 6.32 -6.29 -9.88
N ALA A 159 5.67 -6.08 -8.72
CA ALA A 159 5.52 -4.76 -8.13
C ALA A 159 6.86 -4.17 -7.66
N ILE A 160 7.74 -4.99 -7.06
CA ILE A 160 9.10 -4.60 -6.67
C ILE A 160 9.89 -4.17 -7.89
N SER A 161 9.89 -4.96 -8.97
CA SER A 161 10.61 -4.62 -10.20
C SER A 161 10.14 -3.28 -10.79
N MET A 162 8.83 -3.01 -10.80
CA MET A 162 8.31 -1.72 -11.28
C MET A 162 8.72 -0.56 -10.36
N ALA A 163 8.73 -0.77 -9.05
CA ALA A 163 9.16 0.24 -8.09
C ALA A 163 10.66 0.56 -8.23
N GLU A 164 11.50 -0.46 -8.44
CA GLU A 164 12.94 -0.29 -8.69
C GLU A 164 13.20 0.46 -10.01
N ASP A 165 12.48 0.11 -11.08
CA ASP A 165 12.60 0.78 -12.38
C ASP A 165 12.22 2.26 -12.33
N LEU A 166 11.26 2.62 -11.46
CA LEU A 166 10.88 4.01 -11.17
C LEU A 166 11.83 4.71 -10.20
N GLY A 167 12.75 4.00 -9.56
CA GLY A 167 13.67 4.57 -8.57
C GLY A 167 13.00 4.89 -7.24
N ILE A 168 11.92 4.19 -6.88
CA ILE A 168 11.26 4.36 -5.58
C ILE A 168 12.24 3.95 -4.46
N PRO A 169 12.45 4.80 -3.43
CA PRO A 169 13.43 4.53 -2.39
C PRO A 169 13.00 3.40 -1.45
N ALA A 170 14.00 2.78 -0.81
CA ALA A 170 13.80 1.81 0.26
C ALA A 170 12.94 2.39 1.40
N GLY A 171 12.12 1.53 2.01
CA GLY A 171 11.21 1.88 3.10
C GLY A 171 9.84 2.37 2.65
N VAL A 172 9.65 2.67 1.36
CA VAL A 172 8.34 3.02 0.79
C VAL A 172 7.44 1.79 0.73
N ALA A 173 6.17 1.99 1.04
CA ALA A 173 5.16 0.94 0.95
C ALA A 173 4.61 0.81 -0.46
N ILE A 174 4.38 -0.43 -0.90
CA ILE A 174 3.70 -0.73 -2.16
C ILE A 174 2.34 -1.33 -1.83
N PHE A 175 1.26 -0.71 -2.32
CA PHE A 175 -0.11 -1.16 -2.04
C PHE A 175 -0.65 -2.03 -3.16
N VAL A 176 -0.89 -3.32 -2.88
CA VAL A 176 -1.68 -4.15 -3.80
C VAL A 176 -3.15 -3.73 -3.74
N ASP A 177 -3.74 -3.55 -4.92
CA ASP A 177 -5.13 -3.15 -5.11
C ASP A 177 -6.07 -4.37 -5.08
N ALA A 178 -6.78 -4.56 -3.97
CA ALA A 178 -7.76 -5.62 -3.79
C ALA A 178 -9.19 -5.11 -4.02
N GLU A 179 -9.59 -5.05 -5.28
CA GLU A 179 -10.95 -4.64 -5.66
C GLU A 179 -12.03 -5.58 -5.09
N PRO A 180 -13.23 -5.07 -4.74
CA PRO A 180 -14.29 -5.86 -4.09
C PRO A 180 -14.77 -7.09 -4.88
N ILE A 181 -14.62 -7.07 -6.20
CA ILE A 181 -15.06 -8.16 -7.08
C ILE A 181 -13.98 -9.23 -7.25
N TYR A 182 -12.73 -8.96 -6.88
CA TYR A 182 -11.64 -9.90 -7.05
C TYR A 182 -11.71 -10.99 -5.98
N PRO A 183 -11.55 -12.27 -6.36
CA PRO A 183 -11.40 -13.32 -5.38
C PRO A 183 -10.11 -13.07 -4.59
N VAL A 184 -10.17 -13.24 -3.27
CA VAL A 184 -9.03 -13.04 -2.37
C VAL A 184 -8.96 -14.15 -1.32
N ASP A 185 -7.77 -14.64 -1.02
CA ASP A 185 -7.52 -15.57 0.08
C ASP A 185 -6.28 -15.17 0.92
N SER A 186 -6.14 -15.80 2.08
CA SER A 186 -5.03 -15.52 2.99
C SER A 186 -3.68 -15.98 2.44
N ALA A 187 -3.66 -16.99 1.56
CA ALA A 187 -2.42 -17.50 0.99
C ALA A 187 -1.77 -16.45 0.09
N PHE A 188 -2.54 -15.78 -0.75
CA PHE A 188 -2.06 -14.67 -1.57
C PHE A 188 -1.52 -13.52 -0.72
N ILE A 189 -2.28 -13.05 0.28
CA ILE A 189 -1.86 -11.92 1.12
C ILE A 189 -0.58 -12.28 1.89
N GLN A 190 -0.44 -13.52 2.34
CA GLN A 190 0.77 -14.01 2.98
C GLN A 190 1.97 -14.03 2.00
N GLY A 191 1.79 -14.54 0.78
CA GLY A 191 2.84 -14.53 -0.24
C GLY A 191 3.27 -13.13 -0.66
N TRP A 192 2.31 -12.21 -0.82
CA TRP A 192 2.58 -10.79 -1.05
C TRP A 192 3.43 -10.19 0.08
N TYR A 193 3.01 -10.40 1.33
CA TYR A 193 3.75 -9.91 2.50
C TYR A 193 5.17 -10.48 2.58
N ASP A 194 5.32 -11.81 2.47
CA ASP A 194 6.61 -12.47 2.65
C ASP A 194 7.63 -11.99 1.62
N THR A 195 7.20 -11.82 0.37
CA THR A 195 8.06 -11.34 -0.71
C THR A 195 8.42 -9.86 -0.55
N ILE A 196 7.44 -8.98 -0.28
CA ILE A 196 7.74 -7.55 -0.07
C ILE A 196 8.63 -7.36 1.16
N ASN A 197 8.36 -8.05 2.26
CA ASN A 197 9.15 -7.95 3.50
C ASN A 197 10.58 -8.49 3.37
N ALA A 198 10.84 -9.34 2.36
CA ALA A 198 12.19 -9.78 2.02
C ALA A 198 12.96 -8.79 1.11
N SER A 199 12.28 -7.75 0.61
CA SER A 199 12.83 -6.67 -0.20
C SER A 199 13.14 -5.41 0.64
N ASP A 200 13.52 -4.33 -0.03
CA ASP A 200 13.73 -3.01 0.60
C ASP A 200 12.42 -2.22 0.80
N TYR A 201 11.27 -2.74 0.37
CA TYR A 201 9.95 -2.08 0.46
C TYR A 201 9.09 -2.59 1.62
N VAL A 202 7.97 -1.91 1.88
CA VAL A 202 7.00 -2.26 2.93
C VAL A 202 5.69 -2.75 2.31
N ALA A 203 5.11 -3.82 2.86
CA ALA A 203 3.86 -4.37 2.36
C ALA A 203 2.68 -3.42 2.67
N GLY A 204 1.99 -2.97 1.63
CA GLY A 204 0.71 -2.26 1.70
C GLY A 204 -0.43 -3.08 1.12
N LEU A 205 -1.64 -2.87 1.62
CA LEU A 205 -2.86 -3.49 1.11
C LEU A 205 -3.99 -2.46 1.06
N TYR A 206 -4.56 -2.26 -0.13
CA TYR A 206 -5.73 -1.43 -0.36
C TYR A 206 -6.96 -2.29 -0.62
N GLY A 207 -8.12 -1.90 -0.10
CA GLY A 207 -9.40 -2.51 -0.46
C GLY A 207 -10.54 -2.26 0.53
N VAL A 208 -11.68 -2.92 0.31
CA VAL A 208 -12.88 -2.76 1.16
C VAL A 208 -12.82 -3.69 2.38
N PHE A 209 -12.41 -3.15 3.52
CA PHE A 209 -12.38 -3.84 4.82
C PHE A 209 -13.69 -3.70 5.60
N GLU A 210 -14.82 -3.92 4.93
CA GLU A 210 -16.10 -4.10 5.62
C GLU A 210 -16.04 -5.35 6.54
N PRO A 211 -16.70 -5.35 7.71
CA PRO A 211 -16.81 -6.54 8.55
C PRO A 211 -17.31 -7.75 7.75
N ASP A 212 -16.68 -8.90 7.99
CA ASP A 212 -16.96 -10.18 7.32
C ASP A 212 -16.75 -10.21 5.78
N SER A 213 -16.17 -9.16 5.18
CA SER A 213 -15.80 -9.19 3.76
C SER A 213 -14.75 -10.28 3.47
N ASN A 214 -14.66 -10.73 2.21
CA ASN A 214 -13.65 -11.72 1.81
C ASN A 214 -12.23 -11.22 2.12
N LEU A 215 -11.96 -9.94 1.90
CA LEU A 215 -10.67 -9.31 2.19
C LEU A 215 -10.38 -9.27 3.69
N SER A 216 -11.35 -8.85 4.50
CA SER A 216 -11.24 -8.83 5.96
C SER A 216 -10.96 -10.24 6.51
N ASN A 217 -11.68 -11.26 6.02
CA ASN A 217 -11.49 -12.64 6.43
C ASN A 217 -10.13 -13.20 6.00
N ALA A 218 -9.72 -12.94 4.75
CA ALA A 218 -8.43 -13.34 4.22
C ALA A 218 -7.27 -12.71 5.02
N PHE A 219 -7.34 -11.40 5.28
CA PHE A 219 -6.33 -10.70 6.07
C PHE A 219 -6.27 -11.25 7.50
N ASN A 220 -7.40 -11.47 8.17
CA ASN A 220 -7.42 -11.99 9.53
C ASN A 220 -6.76 -13.38 9.67
N ALA A 221 -6.78 -14.17 8.59
CA ALA A 221 -6.24 -15.52 8.52
C ALA A 221 -4.75 -15.63 8.16
N ILE A 222 -4.05 -14.52 7.84
CA ILE A 222 -2.58 -14.53 7.67
C ILE A 222 -1.84 -14.57 9.02
N SER A 223 -0.52 -14.72 8.98
CA SER A 223 0.31 -14.74 10.19
C SER A 223 0.20 -13.44 11.00
N ASN A 224 0.36 -13.52 12.32
CA ASN A 224 0.32 -12.34 13.18
C ASN A 224 1.47 -11.36 12.89
N GLU A 225 2.59 -11.84 12.39
CA GLU A 225 3.71 -11.01 11.95
C GLU A 225 3.30 -10.17 10.73
N ALA A 226 2.79 -10.82 9.68
CA ALA A 226 2.29 -10.16 8.49
C ALA A 226 1.24 -9.10 8.84
N LYS A 227 0.22 -9.42 9.66
CA LYS A 227 -0.81 -8.44 10.05
C LYS A 227 -0.26 -7.19 10.74
N LYS A 228 0.76 -7.36 11.59
CA LYS A 228 1.37 -6.24 12.33
C LYS A 228 2.21 -5.34 11.44
N ASN A 229 2.79 -5.89 10.39
CA ASN A 229 3.76 -5.19 9.57
C ASN A 229 3.16 -4.61 8.28
N THR A 230 2.08 -5.20 7.76
CA THR A 230 1.35 -4.68 6.59
C THR A 230 0.59 -3.40 6.92
N ILE A 231 0.73 -2.39 6.06
CA ILE A 231 0.00 -1.12 6.14
C ILE A 231 -1.34 -1.26 5.40
N ILE A 232 -2.41 -0.80 6.03
CA ILE A 232 -3.76 -0.90 5.50
C ILE A 232 -4.26 0.48 5.05
N TRP A 233 -4.76 0.52 3.82
CA TRP A 233 -5.52 1.62 3.25
C TRP A 233 -6.94 1.12 2.95
N SER A 234 -7.90 1.48 3.80
CA SER A 234 -9.27 0.99 3.68
C SER A 234 -10.10 1.89 2.76
N ALA A 235 -10.93 1.28 1.91
CA ALA A 235 -11.96 1.94 1.12
C ALA A 235 -13.34 1.89 1.81
N TYR A 236 -13.39 1.73 3.13
CA TYR A 236 -14.61 1.58 3.91
C TYR A 236 -14.55 2.32 5.26
N PRO A 237 -15.65 2.97 5.70
CA PRO A 237 -16.89 3.19 4.97
C PRO A 237 -16.72 4.23 3.85
N LYS A 238 -17.52 4.12 2.78
CA LYS A 238 -17.59 5.18 1.76
C LYS A 238 -18.56 6.27 2.21
N THR A 239 -18.15 7.50 1.96
CA THR A 239 -18.91 8.73 2.18
C THR A 239 -18.88 9.56 0.90
N GLN A 240 -19.37 10.80 0.96
CA GLN A 240 -19.35 11.70 -0.20
C GLN A 240 -17.97 12.34 -0.37
N ILE A 241 -17.59 12.62 -1.61
CA ILE A 241 -16.45 13.49 -1.93
C ILE A 241 -16.65 14.86 -1.26
N THR A 242 -15.58 15.40 -0.68
CA THR A 242 -15.57 16.74 -0.06
C THR A 242 -14.27 17.48 -0.36
N THR A 243 -14.25 18.78 -0.11
CA THR A 243 -12.99 19.55 -0.03
C THR A 243 -12.23 19.16 1.23
N LYS A 244 -10.93 19.47 1.29
CA LYS A 244 -10.06 19.28 2.45
C LYS A 244 -10.66 19.87 3.72
N GLU A 245 -11.21 21.08 3.65
CA GLU A 245 -11.79 21.80 4.80
C GLU A 245 -13.08 21.15 5.31
N ASN A 246 -13.76 20.39 4.45
CA ASN A 246 -15.01 19.70 4.75
C ASN A 246 -14.81 18.18 4.83
N ALA A 247 -13.57 17.70 4.95
CA ALA A 247 -13.29 16.28 5.10
C ALA A 247 -13.95 15.73 6.37
N PRO A 248 -14.46 14.47 6.34
CA PRO A 248 -15.01 13.84 7.52
C PRO A 248 -13.94 13.65 8.60
N SER A 249 -14.36 13.43 9.85
CA SER A 249 -13.43 12.93 10.88
C SER A 249 -12.91 11.55 10.48
N TYR A 250 -11.62 11.30 10.70
CA TYR A 250 -10.97 10.02 10.36
C TYR A 250 -11.62 8.85 11.12
N GLN A 251 -12.41 8.03 10.39
CA GLN A 251 -13.13 6.89 10.95
C GLN A 251 -13.17 5.72 9.95
N PRO A 252 -12.03 5.26 9.39
CA PRO A 252 -12.03 4.04 8.59
C PRO A 252 -12.41 2.84 9.44
N GLU A 253 -13.01 1.88 8.76
CA GLU A 253 -13.21 0.54 9.29
C GLU A 253 -12.18 -0.42 8.68
N GLY A 254 -11.70 -1.35 9.50
CA GLY A 254 -10.72 -2.34 9.11
C GLY A 254 -10.13 -3.09 10.31
N PRO A 255 -9.04 -3.86 10.09
CA PRO A 255 -8.43 -4.66 11.15
C PRO A 255 -7.98 -3.80 12.34
N GLU A 256 -8.59 -4.03 13.51
CA GLU A 256 -8.24 -3.31 14.74
C GLU A 256 -6.84 -3.68 15.25
N ASN A 257 -6.15 -2.72 15.89
CA ASN A 257 -4.81 -2.90 16.46
C ASN A 257 -3.68 -3.19 15.45
N PHE A 258 -3.94 -2.91 14.17
CA PHE A 258 -2.94 -3.00 13.09
C PHE A 258 -2.70 -1.62 12.46
N LYS A 259 -1.82 -1.55 11.45
CA LYS A 259 -1.42 -0.30 10.78
C LYS A 259 -2.50 0.20 9.80
N LEU A 260 -3.71 0.42 10.29
CA LEU A 260 -4.78 1.09 9.55
C LEU A 260 -4.47 2.59 9.49
N TYR A 261 -3.80 2.98 8.41
CA TYR A 261 -3.23 4.32 8.23
C TYR A 261 -3.91 5.10 7.13
N GLY A 262 -4.47 4.46 6.11
CA GLY A 262 -5.19 5.13 5.03
C GLY A 262 -6.69 4.89 5.06
N TRP A 263 -7.44 5.88 4.59
CA TRP A 263 -8.87 5.79 4.34
C TRP A 263 -9.26 6.51 3.05
N GLN A 264 -9.71 5.76 2.03
CA GLN A 264 -10.43 6.33 0.89
C GLN A 264 -11.90 6.51 1.28
N TYR A 265 -12.28 7.75 1.55
CA TYR A 265 -13.61 8.07 2.06
C TYR A 265 -14.58 8.51 0.96
N GLY A 266 -14.11 8.85 -0.25
CA GLY A 266 -14.96 9.29 -1.35
C GLY A 266 -14.34 8.90 -2.69
N ILE A 267 -15.20 8.61 -3.67
CA ILE A 267 -14.84 8.12 -5.00
C ILE A 267 -15.46 9.00 -6.10
N GLU A 268 -14.77 9.11 -7.24
CA GLU A 268 -15.24 9.73 -8.49
C GLU A 268 -15.76 11.17 -8.33
N ALA A 269 -14.87 12.07 -7.94
CA ALA A 269 -15.18 13.49 -7.89
C ALA A 269 -15.56 14.05 -9.28
N GLU A 270 -16.74 14.68 -9.38
CA GLU A 270 -17.27 15.14 -10.67
C GLU A 270 -16.43 16.25 -11.35
N THR A 271 -15.77 17.10 -10.56
CA THR A 271 -15.06 18.29 -11.09
C THR A 271 -13.65 17.97 -11.54
N CYS A 272 -12.94 17.15 -10.76
CA CYS A 272 -11.59 16.68 -11.07
C CYS A 272 -11.61 15.17 -10.87
N ASN A 273 -11.20 14.36 -11.86
CA ASN A 273 -11.31 12.90 -11.82
C ASN A 273 -10.34 12.28 -10.79
N ILE A 274 -10.72 12.35 -9.51
CA ILE A 274 -9.95 11.91 -8.34
C ILE A 274 -10.87 11.23 -7.32
N ASP A 275 -10.24 10.50 -6.41
CA ASP A 275 -10.81 10.02 -5.16
C ASP A 275 -10.22 10.80 -3.99
N THR A 276 -10.93 10.88 -2.86
CA THR A 276 -10.49 11.65 -1.69
C THR A 276 -10.16 10.76 -0.51
N ASN A 277 -9.03 11.08 0.13
CA ASN A 277 -8.43 10.25 1.14
C ASN A 277 -8.06 11.03 2.41
N LEU A 278 -8.06 10.31 3.53
CA LEU A 278 -7.45 10.75 4.78
C LEU A 278 -6.41 9.73 5.21
N PHE A 279 -5.29 10.21 5.74
CA PHE A 279 -4.24 9.34 6.26
C PHE A 279 -3.81 9.80 7.65
N LYS A 280 -3.39 8.85 8.49
CA LYS A 280 -2.61 9.19 9.69
C LYS A 280 -1.24 9.71 9.27
N GLU A 281 -0.67 10.64 10.04
CA GLU A 281 0.66 11.21 9.77
C GLU A 281 1.76 10.12 9.75
N GLU A 282 1.58 9.01 10.48
CA GLU A 282 2.46 7.84 10.42
C GLU A 282 2.61 7.26 9.00
N MET A 283 1.57 7.39 8.16
CA MET A 283 1.59 6.93 6.77
C MET A 283 2.74 7.56 6.00
N ILE A 284 3.01 8.85 6.23
CA ILE A 284 3.97 9.66 5.47
C ILE A 284 5.38 9.04 5.49
N LYS A 285 5.73 8.32 6.56
CA LYS A 285 7.03 7.64 6.71
C LYS A 285 7.25 6.52 5.69
N TYR A 286 6.20 6.09 4.98
CA TYR A 286 6.19 4.99 4.04
C TYR A 286 5.80 5.43 2.63
N LEU A 287 5.81 6.73 2.34
CA LEU A 287 5.51 7.32 1.04
C LEU A 287 6.79 7.87 0.38
N TRP A 288 6.71 8.19 -0.92
CA TRP A 288 7.84 8.66 -1.75
C TRP A 288 7.80 10.16 -2.03
#